data_AF-W2SVI8-F1
#
_entry.id   AF-W2SVI8-F1
#
_cell.length_a   1.000
_cell.length_b   1.000
_cell.length_c   1.000
_cell.angle_alpha   90.00
_cell.angle_beta   90.00
_cell.angle_gamma   90.00
#
_symmetry.space_group_name_H-M   'P 1'
#
loop_
_entity.id
_entity.type
_entity.pdbx_description
1 polymer ?
#
loop_
_entity_poly.entity_id
_entity_poly.type
_entity_poly.pdbx_seq_one_letter_code
_entity_poly.pdbx_strand_id
1 'polypeptide(L)'
;MVDSNDVLNEICKVICNRVIRAYKEKQPFRVYIMIPLMPGFEGNVGAPGGSSLQAVLHWTYQSLSRGPNSLFERLKTVVPNPHEYISVASLRTYDLLCGKLVTELIYIHCKLLIVDDEHVIIGSANINDRSQVGNRDSEVCLLYTDVQREKSIMNGRPYEAGKFAKSLRLQCMK
;
A
#
# COMPACT_ATOMS: atom_id res chain seq x y z
N MET A 1 -6.19 8.45 -6.71
CA MET A 1 -6.09 9.91 -6.45
C MET A 1 -7.24 10.35 -5.56
N VAL A 2 -7.15 11.51 -4.92
CA VAL A 2 -8.18 12.10 -4.06
C VAL A 2 -8.95 13.14 -4.86
N ASP A 3 -10.26 12.94 -5.03
CA ASP A 3 -11.19 13.85 -5.72
C ASP A 3 -10.77 14.19 -7.17
N SER A 4 -10.30 13.19 -7.93
CA SER A 4 -10.02 13.31 -9.37
C SER A 4 -11.10 12.59 -10.17
N ASN A 5 -11.40 13.08 -11.38
CA ASN A 5 -12.31 12.42 -12.32
C ASN A 5 -11.61 11.37 -13.21
N ASP A 6 -10.27 11.35 -13.22
CA ASP A 6 -9.50 10.43 -14.08
C ASP A 6 -9.37 9.02 -13.48
N VAL A 7 -9.53 8.90 -12.16
CA VAL A 7 -9.43 7.64 -11.39
C VAL A 7 -10.66 7.52 -10.50
N LEU A 8 -11.43 6.45 -10.68
CA LEU A 8 -12.76 6.28 -10.12
C LEU A 8 -12.75 5.62 -8.74
N ASN A 9 -11.82 4.70 -8.46
CA ASN A 9 -11.76 4.05 -7.16
C ASN A 9 -11.39 5.03 -6.04
N GLU A 10 -12.01 4.85 -4.86
CA GLU A 10 -11.88 5.80 -3.75
C GLU A 10 -10.85 5.37 -2.68
N ILE A 11 -10.05 4.33 -2.90
CA ILE A 11 -9.14 3.78 -1.88
C ILE A 11 -8.18 4.87 -1.34
N CYS A 12 -7.59 5.65 -2.25
CA CYS A 12 -6.70 6.76 -1.89
C CYS A 12 -7.42 7.84 -1.06
N LYS A 13 -8.68 8.15 -1.41
CA LYS A 13 -9.52 9.14 -0.73
C LYS A 13 -9.88 8.67 0.68
N VAL A 14 -10.26 7.40 0.83
CA VAL A 14 -10.58 6.79 2.13
C VAL A 14 -9.36 6.77 3.06
N ILE A 15 -8.18 6.40 2.56
CA ILE A 15 -6.93 6.45 3.34
C ILE A 15 -6.65 7.88 3.81
N CYS A 16 -6.73 8.86 2.89
CA CYS A 16 -6.52 10.28 3.21
C CYS A 16 -7.48 10.75 4.31
N ASN A 17 -8.78 10.49 4.17
CA ASN A 17 -9.80 10.87 5.14
C ASN A 17 -9.58 10.20 6.50
N ARG A 18 -9.19 8.92 6.52
CA ARG A 18 -8.93 8.19 7.77
C ARG A 18 -7.73 8.74 8.53
N VAL A 19 -6.67 9.15 7.83
CA VAL A 19 -5.50 9.81 8.44
C VAL A 19 -5.86 11.20 8.95
N ILE A 20 -6.58 12.01 8.17
CA ILE A 20 -7.07 13.32 8.62
C ILE A 20 -7.90 13.20 9.89
N ARG A 21 -8.78 12.19 9.96
CA ARG A 21 -9.56 11.88 11.15
C ARG A 21 -8.66 11.54 12.34
N ALA A 22 -7.70 10.63 12.17
CA ALA A 22 -6.76 10.26 13.24
C ALA A 22 -6.00 11.48 13.78
N TYR A 23 -5.52 12.34 12.89
CA TYR A 23 -4.80 13.56 13.25
C TYR A 23 -5.68 14.53 14.05
N LYS A 24 -6.90 14.80 13.57
CA LYS A 24 -7.86 15.69 14.26
C LYS A 24 -8.24 15.16 15.64
N GLU A 25 -8.41 13.85 15.77
CA GLU A 25 -8.76 13.16 17.02
C GLU A 25 -7.53 12.88 17.92
N LYS A 26 -6.32 13.28 17.50
CA LYS A 26 -5.04 13.00 18.18
C LYS A 26 -4.85 11.50 18.50
N GLN A 27 -5.29 10.64 17.59
CA GLN A 27 -5.22 9.20 17.75
C GLN A 27 -3.95 8.64 17.10
N PRO A 28 -3.25 7.71 17.76
CA PRO A 28 -2.16 6.97 17.15
C PRO A 28 -2.73 6.14 15.99
N PHE A 29 -2.23 6.39 14.78
CA PHE A 29 -2.66 5.67 13.58
C PHE A 29 -1.50 5.57 12.60
N ARG A 30 -1.34 4.41 11.96
CA ARG A 30 -0.25 4.15 11.01
C ARG A 30 -0.79 3.41 9.79
N VAL A 31 -0.28 3.77 8.61
CA VAL A 31 -0.54 3.13 7.33
C VAL A 31 0.81 2.75 6.71
N TYR A 32 0.99 1.48 6.42
CA TYR A 32 2.17 0.96 5.73
C TYR A 32 1.77 0.54 4.32
N ILE A 33 2.38 1.17 3.31
CA ILE A 33 2.13 0.90 1.89
C ILE A 33 3.39 0.26 1.31
N MET A 34 3.32 -1.03 1.03
CA MET A 34 4.37 -1.78 0.36
C MET A 34 4.03 -1.91 -1.12
N ILE A 35 4.86 -1.37 -2.01
CA ILE A 35 4.68 -1.42 -3.47
C ILE A 35 5.99 -1.84 -4.15
N PRO A 36 5.95 -2.51 -5.31
CA PRO A 36 7.17 -2.84 -6.04
C PRO A 36 7.94 -1.55 -6.39
N LEU A 37 9.27 -1.61 -6.33
CA LEU A 37 10.12 -0.45 -6.63
C LEU A 37 9.90 0.05 -8.07
N MET A 38 9.66 -0.89 -8.98
CA MET A 38 9.41 -0.66 -10.39
C MET A 38 8.28 -1.59 -10.85
N PRO A 39 7.39 -1.15 -11.76
CA PRO A 39 6.39 -2.04 -12.36
C PRO A 39 7.05 -3.16 -13.17
N GLY A 40 6.46 -4.36 -13.15
CA GLY A 40 7.00 -5.56 -13.80
C GLY A 40 6.74 -5.63 -15.31
N PHE A 41 7.24 -4.65 -16.06
CA PHE A 41 7.24 -4.65 -17.53
C PHE A 41 8.66 -4.74 -18.06
N GLU A 42 8.84 -5.37 -19.21
CA GLU A 42 10.12 -5.34 -19.92
C GLU A 42 10.45 -3.90 -20.37
N GLY A 43 11.71 -3.49 -20.17
CA GLY A 43 12.22 -2.19 -20.60
C GLY A 43 12.94 -1.41 -19.49
N ASN A 44 13.78 -0.46 -19.92
CA ASN A 44 14.52 0.41 -19.01
C ASN A 44 13.81 1.77 -18.84
N VAL A 45 13.95 2.37 -17.65
CA VAL A 45 13.47 3.73 -17.41
C VAL A 45 14.18 4.70 -18.35
N GLY A 46 13.41 5.43 -19.16
CA GLY A 46 13.93 6.41 -20.10
C GLY A 46 14.37 5.84 -21.46
N ALA A 47 14.27 4.53 -21.70
CA ALA A 47 14.56 3.94 -23.00
C ALA A 47 13.33 3.98 -23.95
N PRO A 48 13.53 4.07 -25.28
CA PRO A 48 12.47 3.83 -26.26
C PRO A 48 11.93 2.41 -26.07
N GLY A 49 10.66 2.27 -25.67
CA GLY A 49 10.03 0.98 -25.33
C GLY A 49 9.46 0.90 -23.90
N GLY A 50 9.79 1.83 -23.01
CA GLY A 50 9.29 1.86 -21.64
C GLY A 50 7.93 2.54 -21.42
N SER A 51 7.06 2.68 -22.43
CA SER A 51 5.83 3.48 -22.32
C SER A 51 4.85 2.93 -21.27
N SER A 52 4.64 1.62 -21.21
CA SER A 52 3.79 0.99 -20.17
C SER A 52 4.36 1.18 -18.76
N LEU A 53 5.69 1.04 -18.62
CA LEU A 53 6.41 1.31 -17.36
C LEU A 53 6.19 2.75 -16.90
N GLN A 54 6.39 3.71 -17.81
CA GLN A 54 6.21 5.14 -17.55
C GLN A 54 4.76 5.49 -17.22
N ALA A 55 3.79 4.89 -17.90
CA ALA A 55 2.37 5.11 -17.64
C ALA A 55 1.97 4.64 -16.24
N VAL A 56 2.40 3.45 -15.82
CA VAL A 56 2.12 2.95 -14.46
C VAL A 56 2.81 3.82 -13.42
N LEU A 57 4.09 4.16 -13.61
CA LEU A 57 4.80 5.06 -12.71
C LEU A 57 4.13 6.44 -12.60
N HIS A 58 3.67 7.00 -13.72
CA HIS A 58 2.95 8.26 -13.74
C HIS A 58 1.74 8.22 -12.80
N TRP A 59 0.88 7.21 -12.94
CA TRP A 59 -0.32 7.09 -12.11
C TRP A 59 -0.01 6.73 -10.64
N THR A 60 1.04 5.96 -10.39
CA THR A 60 1.53 5.71 -9.02
C THR A 60 1.98 7.01 -8.36
N TYR A 61 2.78 7.84 -9.04
CA TYR A 61 3.22 9.12 -8.50
C TYR A 61 2.06 10.12 -8.36
N GLN A 62 1.15 10.21 -9.34
CA GLN A 62 -0.05 11.05 -9.26
C GLN A 62 -0.95 10.66 -8.07
N SER A 63 -1.01 9.37 -7.73
CA SER A 63 -1.79 8.89 -6.58
C SER A 63 -1.10 9.19 -5.26
N LEU A 64 0.23 9.06 -5.18
CA LEU A 64 0.96 9.18 -3.92
C LEU A 64 1.42 10.61 -3.63
N SER A 65 2.20 11.24 -4.53
CA SER A 65 3.02 12.41 -4.17
C SER A 65 3.12 13.53 -5.21
N ARG A 66 2.56 13.37 -6.42
CA ARG A 66 2.63 14.39 -7.47
C ARG A 66 1.26 14.92 -7.81
N GLY A 67 1.12 16.24 -7.85
CA GLY A 67 -0.14 16.91 -8.16
C GLY A 67 -1.03 17.15 -6.93
N PRO A 68 -1.97 18.10 -7.02
CA PRO A 68 -2.79 18.55 -5.89
C PRO A 68 -3.78 17.50 -5.39
N ASN A 69 -4.08 16.50 -6.21
CA ASN A 69 -4.99 15.40 -5.91
C ASN A 69 -4.26 14.16 -5.35
N SER A 70 -2.94 14.24 -5.12
CA SER A 70 -2.17 13.12 -4.57
C SER A 70 -2.35 13.00 -3.04
N LEU A 71 -2.13 11.79 -2.51
CA LEU A 71 -2.30 11.48 -1.09
C LEU A 71 -1.47 12.40 -0.18
N PHE A 72 -0.17 12.52 -0.44
CA PHE A 72 0.72 13.33 0.39
C PHE A 72 0.42 14.83 0.27
N GLU A 73 0.13 15.35 -0.93
CA GLU A 73 -0.19 16.77 -1.08
C GLU A 73 -1.51 17.14 -0.39
N ARG A 74 -2.54 16.29 -0.50
CA ARG A 74 -3.79 16.47 0.25
C ARG A 74 -3.56 16.42 1.76
N LEU A 75 -2.78 15.45 2.25
CA LEU A 75 -2.51 15.35 3.68
C LEU A 75 -1.75 16.55 4.22
N LYS A 76 -0.78 17.09 3.49
CA LYS A 76 0.00 18.29 3.91
C LYS A 76 -0.88 19.52 4.14
N THR A 77 -2.06 19.60 3.53
CA THR A 77 -3.00 20.72 3.77
C THR A 77 -3.60 20.72 5.19
N VAL A 78 -3.56 19.59 5.90
CA VAL A 78 -4.17 19.43 7.23
C VAL A 78 -3.19 18.89 8.27
N VAL A 79 -2.35 17.92 7.88
CA VAL A 79 -1.38 17.22 8.72
C VAL A 79 0.02 17.78 8.44
N PRO A 80 0.67 18.46 9.39
CA PRO A 80 1.98 19.09 9.17
C PRO A 80 3.06 18.12 8.68
N ASN A 81 3.06 16.90 9.21
CA ASN A 81 3.98 15.85 8.80
C ASN A 81 3.23 14.54 8.50
N PRO A 82 2.79 14.31 7.26
CA PRO A 82 2.08 13.08 6.90
C PRO A 82 2.89 11.80 7.11
N HIS A 83 4.23 11.89 7.15
CA HIS A 83 5.11 10.73 7.40
C HIS A 83 4.97 10.17 8.83
N GLU A 84 4.36 10.92 9.75
CA GLU A 84 3.95 10.38 11.06
C GLU A 84 2.79 9.38 10.96
N TYR A 85 2.04 9.38 9.86
CA TYR A 85 0.89 8.49 9.69
C TYR A 85 1.10 7.49 8.56
N ILE A 86 1.82 7.84 7.50
CA ILE A 86 1.97 7.00 6.30
C ILE A 86 3.44 6.75 5.99
N SER A 87 3.80 5.48 5.81
CA SER A 87 5.08 5.04 5.26
C SER A 87 4.87 4.29 3.96
N VAL A 88 5.62 4.68 2.91
CA VAL A 88 5.63 3.98 1.63
C VAL A 88 7.02 3.37 1.44
N ALA A 89 7.08 2.08 1.12
CA ALA A 89 8.34 1.38 0.95
C ALA A 89 8.26 0.31 -0.16
N SER A 90 9.44 -0.14 -0.56
CA SER A 90 9.66 -1.21 -1.54
C SER A 90 10.75 -2.15 -1.03
N LEU A 91 10.87 -3.32 -1.64
CA LEU A 91 11.83 -4.35 -1.23
C LEU A 91 12.95 -4.51 -2.27
N ARG A 92 14.16 -4.76 -1.78
CA ARG A 92 15.38 -4.99 -2.57
C ARG A 92 16.29 -5.95 -1.82
N THR A 93 17.01 -6.78 -2.56
CA THR A 93 18.03 -7.68 -2.03
C THR A 93 19.32 -7.57 -2.85
N TYR A 94 20.37 -8.23 -2.39
CA TYR A 94 21.66 -8.34 -3.06
C TYR A 94 22.27 -9.72 -2.81
N ASP A 95 23.13 -10.15 -3.72
CA ASP A 95 23.89 -11.41 -3.59
C ASP A 95 25.15 -11.37 -4.47
N LEU A 96 25.98 -12.42 -4.41
CA LEU A 96 27.14 -12.63 -5.28
C LEU A 96 26.76 -13.53 -6.47
N LEU A 97 26.93 -13.02 -7.69
CA LEU A 97 26.77 -13.77 -8.93
C LEU A 97 28.10 -13.78 -9.68
N CYS A 98 28.67 -14.97 -9.91
CA CYS A 98 29.98 -15.16 -10.57
C CYS A 98 31.10 -14.29 -9.94
N GLY A 99 31.13 -14.22 -8.60
CA GLY A 99 32.12 -13.44 -7.84
C GLY A 99 31.89 -11.92 -7.87
N LYS A 100 30.79 -11.43 -8.45
CA LYS A 100 30.44 -10.01 -8.49
C LYS A 100 29.20 -9.75 -7.66
N LEU A 101 29.22 -8.67 -6.87
CA LEU A 101 28.06 -8.22 -6.11
C LEU A 101 27.00 -7.70 -7.09
N VAL A 102 25.78 -8.22 -6.96
CA VAL A 102 24.60 -7.81 -7.73
C VAL A 102 23.46 -7.46 -6.79
N THR A 103 22.55 -6.60 -7.22
CA THR A 103 21.34 -6.25 -6.46
C THR A 103 20.13 -6.29 -7.36
N GLU A 104 19.00 -6.74 -6.83
CA GLU A 104 17.74 -6.73 -7.55
C GLU A 104 16.57 -6.38 -6.62
N LEU A 105 15.53 -5.77 -7.17
CA LEU A 105 14.28 -5.55 -6.45
C LEU A 105 13.61 -6.89 -6.12
N ILE A 106 12.94 -6.95 -4.98
CA ILE A 106 12.00 -8.05 -4.70
C ILE A 106 10.64 -7.57 -5.20
N TYR A 107 10.11 -8.26 -6.21
CA TYR A 107 8.87 -7.83 -6.86
C TYR A 107 7.65 -8.15 -6.00
N ILE A 108 7.06 -7.10 -5.41
CA ILE A 108 5.83 -7.22 -4.61
C ILE A 108 4.64 -7.42 -5.56
N HIS A 109 4.21 -8.67 -5.69
CA HIS A 109 3.04 -9.03 -6.49
C HIS A 109 1.78 -9.28 -5.64
N CYS A 110 1.87 -9.21 -4.31
CA CYS A 110 0.76 -9.48 -3.41
C CYS A 110 -0.34 -8.42 -3.49
N LYS A 111 -1.59 -8.82 -3.21
CA LYS A 111 -2.73 -7.94 -3.01
C LYS A 111 -3.35 -8.28 -1.66
N LEU A 112 -2.81 -7.62 -0.64
CA LEU A 112 -3.03 -7.92 0.77
C LEU A 112 -3.32 -6.61 1.50
N LEU A 113 -4.38 -6.61 2.30
CA LEU A 113 -4.68 -5.57 3.27
C LEU A 113 -4.86 -6.23 4.64
N ILE A 114 -4.18 -5.72 5.66
CA ILE A 114 -4.37 -6.12 7.05
C ILE A 114 -4.77 -4.88 7.84
N VAL A 115 -5.83 -4.98 8.63
CA VAL A 115 -6.37 -3.88 9.45
C VAL A 115 -6.43 -4.33 10.90
N ASP A 116 -5.79 -3.54 11.76
CA ASP A 116 -5.82 -3.65 13.23
C ASP A 116 -5.42 -5.01 13.81
N ASP A 117 -4.67 -5.85 13.08
CA ASP A 117 -4.43 -7.25 13.45
C ASP A 117 -5.75 -8.04 13.67
N GLU A 118 -6.86 -7.67 13.00
CA GLU A 118 -8.17 -8.34 13.12
C GLU A 118 -8.77 -8.75 11.76
N HIS A 119 -8.61 -7.90 10.74
CA HIS A 119 -9.20 -8.12 9.43
C HIS A 119 -8.11 -8.26 8.37
N VAL A 120 -8.32 -9.20 7.45
CA VAL A 120 -7.43 -9.43 6.31
C VAL A 120 -8.26 -9.51 5.03
N ILE A 121 -7.84 -8.78 4.00
CA ILE A 121 -8.29 -9.00 2.63
C ILE A 121 -7.12 -9.57 1.82
N ILE A 122 -7.31 -10.72 1.19
CA ILE A 122 -6.35 -11.35 0.28
C ILE A 122 -7.06 -11.66 -1.03
N GLY A 123 -6.41 -11.39 -2.17
CA GLY A 123 -7.01 -11.72 -3.46
C GLY A 123 -6.11 -11.43 -4.65
N SER A 124 -6.74 -11.28 -5.81
CA SER A 124 -6.10 -10.93 -7.07
C SER A 124 -6.16 -9.42 -7.38
N ALA A 125 -7.13 -8.70 -6.80
CA ALA A 125 -7.45 -7.32 -7.13
C ALA A 125 -6.35 -6.33 -6.74
N ASN A 126 -5.72 -5.69 -7.73
CA ASN A 126 -4.78 -4.60 -7.50
C ASN A 126 -5.49 -3.35 -6.96
N ILE A 127 -4.75 -2.41 -6.36
CA ILE A 127 -5.26 -1.07 -6.04
C ILE A 127 -5.17 -0.19 -7.31
N ASN A 128 -6.10 -0.37 -8.22
CA ASN A 128 -6.28 0.45 -9.42
C ASN A 128 -7.72 0.29 -9.96
N ASP A 129 -8.14 1.15 -10.88
CA ASP A 129 -9.49 1.04 -11.45
C ASP A 129 -9.71 -0.27 -12.21
N ARG A 130 -8.68 -0.83 -12.86
CA ARG A 130 -8.79 -2.09 -13.61
C ARG A 130 -9.34 -3.22 -12.75
N SER A 131 -8.91 -3.31 -11.49
CA SER A 131 -9.34 -4.34 -10.55
C SER A 131 -10.51 -3.93 -9.64
N GLN A 132 -10.76 -2.62 -9.44
CA GLN A 132 -11.66 -2.14 -8.38
C GLN A 132 -13.04 -1.65 -8.84
N VAL A 133 -13.22 -1.27 -10.10
CA VAL A 133 -14.51 -0.68 -10.57
C VAL A 133 -15.55 -1.72 -10.98
N GLY A 134 -15.18 -3.01 -11.05
CA GLY A 134 -16.09 -4.13 -11.31
C GLY A 134 -16.56 -4.33 -12.75
N ASN A 135 -16.31 -3.40 -13.67
CA ASN A 135 -16.67 -3.52 -15.10
C ASN A 135 -15.46 -3.73 -16.04
N ARG A 136 -14.30 -4.11 -15.48
CA ARG A 136 -13.04 -4.33 -16.21
C ARG A 136 -12.55 -5.77 -15.99
N ASP A 137 -11.49 -5.98 -15.21
CA ASP A 137 -10.98 -7.32 -14.97
C ASP A 137 -11.87 -8.08 -13.97
N SER A 138 -12.00 -9.39 -14.17
CA SER A 138 -12.58 -10.28 -13.17
C SER A 138 -11.57 -10.54 -12.06
N GLU A 139 -11.98 -10.30 -10.82
CA GLU A 139 -11.11 -10.44 -9.64
C GLU A 139 -11.80 -11.26 -8.56
N VAL A 140 -11.03 -11.91 -7.70
CA VAL A 140 -11.53 -12.63 -6.52
C VAL A 140 -10.76 -12.19 -5.28
N CYS A 141 -11.50 -11.92 -4.21
CA CYS A 141 -10.96 -11.53 -2.91
C CYS A 141 -11.69 -12.25 -1.79
N LEU A 142 -10.96 -12.60 -0.74
CA LEU A 142 -11.49 -13.11 0.52
C LEU A 142 -11.32 -12.03 1.60
N LEU A 143 -12.41 -11.66 2.26
CA LEU A 143 -12.37 -10.97 3.55
C LEU A 143 -12.38 -12.01 4.66
N TYR A 144 -11.33 -12.01 5.47
CA TYR A 144 -11.23 -12.82 6.68
C TYR A 144 -11.26 -11.90 7.90
N THR A 145 -12.15 -12.20 8.84
CA THR A 145 -12.25 -11.55 10.14
C THR A 145 -11.98 -12.59 11.20
N ASP A 146 -10.97 -12.37 12.03
CA ASP A 146 -10.64 -13.29 13.10
C ASP A 146 -11.78 -13.41 14.12
N VAL A 147 -12.15 -14.66 14.41
CA VAL A 147 -13.04 -15.00 15.54
C VAL A 147 -12.22 -15.42 16.75
N GLN A 148 -11.07 -16.07 16.54
CA GLN A 148 -10.16 -16.44 17.61
C GLN A 148 -9.20 -15.30 17.88
N ARG A 149 -9.22 -14.79 19.12
CA ARG A 149 -8.38 -13.68 19.56
C ARG A 149 -7.32 -14.17 20.54
N GLU A 150 -6.20 -13.45 20.59
CA GLU A 150 -5.10 -13.68 21.51
C GLU A 150 -4.53 -12.37 22.05
N LYS A 151 -3.95 -12.44 23.26
CA LYS A 151 -3.32 -11.30 23.92
C LYS A 151 -2.21 -10.71 23.04
N SER A 152 -2.23 -9.39 22.92
CA SER A 152 -1.30 -8.58 22.13
C SER A 152 -1.15 -7.18 22.77
N ILE A 153 -0.43 -6.30 22.07
CA ILE A 153 -0.21 -4.92 22.49
C ILE A 153 -0.48 -4.01 21.28
N MET A 154 -1.26 -2.96 21.49
CA MET A 154 -1.52 -1.91 20.49
C MET A 154 -1.21 -0.56 21.11
N ASN A 155 -0.23 0.17 20.55
CA ASN A 155 0.26 1.44 21.08
C ASN A 155 0.58 1.40 22.59
N GLY A 156 1.29 0.37 23.03
CA GLY A 156 1.69 0.18 24.43
C GLY A 156 0.58 -0.25 25.40
N ARG A 157 -0.65 -0.45 24.91
CA ARG A 157 -1.80 -0.89 25.74
C ARG A 157 -2.15 -2.35 25.43
N PRO A 158 -2.66 -3.11 26.41
CA PRO A 158 -3.20 -4.45 26.17
C PRO A 158 -4.26 -4.42 25.06
N TYR A 159 -4.18 -5.38 24.15
CA TYR A 159 -5.06 -5.49 23.00
C TYR A 159 -5.33 -6.96 22.70
N GLU A 160 -6.56 -7.32 22.36
CA GLU A 160 -6.90 -8.68 21.91
C GLU A 160 -6.80 -8.70 20.39
N ALA A 161 -5.74 -9.27 19.83
CA ALA A 161 -5.56 -9.32 18.38
C ALA A 161 -6.17 -10.60 17.80
N GLY A 162 -6.59 -10.56 16.54
CA GLY A 162 -6.94 -11.76 15.78
C GLY A 162 -5.73 -12.66 15.58
N LYS A 163 -5.90 -13.97 15.80
CA LYS A 163 -4.80 -14.94 15.73
C LYS A 163 -4.21 -15.03 14.32
N PHE A 164 -5.05 -15.10 13.29
CA PHE A 164 -4.61 -15.18 11.90
C PHE A 164 -3.98 -13.86 11.43
N ALA A 165 -4.70 -12.74 11.56
CA ALA A 165 -4.25 -11.44 11.10
C ALA A 165 -2.92 -11.02 11.75
N LYS A 166 -2.80 -11.15 13.07
CA LYS A 166 -1.54 -10.89 13.80
C LYS A 166 -0.40 -11.78 13.32
N SER A 167 -0.63 -13.09 13.18
CA SER A 167 0.43 -14.01 12.75
C SER A 167 0.92 -13.72 11.34
N LEU A 168 0.01 -13.42 10.41
CA LEU A 168 0.33 -13.03 9.05
C LEU A 168 1.13 -11.72 9.01
N ARG A 169 0.66 -10.70 9.74
CA ARG A 169 1.33 -9.40 9.82
C ARG A 169 2.71 -9.50 10.46
N LEU A 170 2.89 -10.33 11.50
CA LEU A 170 4.20 -10.64 12.07
C LEU A 170 5.11 -11.29 11.02
N GLN A 171 4.61 -12.24 10.25
CA GLN A 171 5.39 -12.92 9.22
C GLN A 171 5.84 -11.96 8.11
N CYS A 172 5.02 -10.98 7.72
CA CYS A 172 5.40 -9.95 6.75
C CYS A 172 6.46 -8.96 7.27
N MET A 173 6.62 -8.84 8.59
CA MET A 173 7.50 -7.87 9.25
C MET A 173 8.80 -8.47 9.78
N LYS A 174 9.07 -9.75 9.50
CA LYS A 174 10.34 -10.41 9.82
C LYS A 174 11.42 -10.02 8.84
#